data_AF-A0A7X4JLK9-F1
#
_entry.id   AF-A0A7X4JLK9-F1
#
_cell.length_a   1.000
_cell.length_b   1.000
_cell.length_c   1.000
_cell.angle_alpha   90.00
_cell.angle_beta   90.00
_cell.angle_gamma   90.00
#
_symmetry.space_group_name_H-M   'P 1'
#
loop_
_entity.id
_entity.type
_entity.pdbx_description
1 polymer ?
#
loop_
_entity_poly.entity_id
_entity_poly.type
_entity_poly.pdbx_seq_one_letter_code
_entity_poly.pdbx_strand_id
1 'polypeptide(L)'
;MNLLISVAAFLVHFPFGFFRVRFKRLSRPWSRCLYIPIVINIVARRFVLDWEWQTAMVYLWPATLIAHILGGFLGTRYRPREQSEAD
;
A
#
# COMPACT_ATOMS: atom_id res chain seq x y z
N MET A 1 17.33 12.48 -4.82
CA MET A 1 16.05 12.97 -4.25
C MET A 1 14.88 12.06 -4.60
N ASN A 2 14.62 11.75 -5.87
CA ASN A 2 13.47 10.92 -6.29
C ASN A 2 13.46 9.49 -5.70
N LEU A 3 14.63 8.85 -5.57
CA LEU A 3 14.76 7.54 -4.91
C LEU A 3 14.34 7.55 -3.43
N LEU A 4 14.65 8.62 -2.69
CA LEU A 4 14.25 8.76 -1.28
C LEU A 4 12.73 8.86 -1.14
N ILE A 5 12.08 9.54 -2.09
CA ILE A 5 10.62 9.68 -2.14
C ILE A 5 9.97 8.32 -2.44
N SER A 6 10.53 7.53 -3.35
CA SER A 6 10.06 6.16 -3.60
C SER A 6 10.20 5.26 -2.37
N VAL A 7 11.31 5.37 -1.63
CA VAL A 7 11.49 4.62 -0.38
C VAL A 7 10.49 5.07 0.69
N ALA A 8 10.27 6.39 0.83
CA ALA A 8 9.28 6.91 1.76
C ALA A 8 7.86 6.46 1.40
N ALA A 9 7.48 6.53 0.11
CA ALA A 9 6.21 6.03 -0.38
C ALA A 9 6.07 4.53 -0.12
N PHE A 10 7.14 3.75 -0.31
CA PHE A 10 7.13 2.33 0.02
C PHE A 10 6.82 2.11 1.51
N LEU A 11 7.53 2.78 2.41
CA LEU A 11 7.35 2.63 3.86
C LEU A 11 5.95 3.05 4.33
N VAL A 12 5.37 4.10 3.73
CA VAL A 12 4.01 4.56 4.05
C VAL A 12 2.95 3.57 3.58
N HIS A 13 3.13 2.99 2.40
CA HIS A 13 2.13 2.09 1.80
C HIS A 13 2.26 0.64 2.26
N PHE A 14 3.44 0.22 2.72
CA PHE A 14 3.74 -1.15 3.13
C PHE A 14 2.81 -1.69 4.24
N PRO A 15 2.50 -0.93 5.31
CA PRO A 15 1.56 -1.38 6.34
C PRO A 15 0.18 -1.73 5.78
N PHE A 16 -0.32 -0.98 4.80
CA PHE A 16 -1.62 -1.25 4.19
C PHE A 16 -1.64 -2.60 3.46
N GLY A 17 -0.55 -2.94 2.76
CA GLY A 17 -0.36 -4.27 2.19
C GLY A 17 -0.36 -5.36 3.26
N PHE A 18 0.37 -5.15 4.36
CA PHE A 18 0.49 -6.08 5.48
C PHE A 18 -0.84 -6.33 6.21
N PHE A 19 -1.56 -5.27 6.56
CA PHE A 19 -2.84 -5.37 7.26
C PHE A 19 -3.96 -5.90 6.36
N ARG A 20 -3.89 -5.70 5.04
CA ARG A 20 -4.92 -6.16 4.09
C ARG A 20 -5.22 -7.65 4.24
N VAL A 21 -4.21 -8.46 4.55
CA VAL A 21 -4.33 -9.93 4.63
C VAL A 21 -5.17 -10.40 5.81
N ARG A 22 -5.29 -9.58 6.87
CA ARG A 22 -6.07 -9.91 8.07
C ARG A 22 -7.56 -9.75 7.87
N PHE A 23 -8.00 -9.16 6.76
CA PHE A 23 -9.40 -8.94 6.46
C PHE A 23 -9.89 -9.89 5.36
N LYS A 24 -11.16 -10.32 5.45
CA LYS A 24 -11.81 -11.14 4.41
C LYS A 24 -11.74 -10.42 3.06
N ARG A 25 -11.36 -11.13 2.00
CA ARG A 25 -11.31 -10.57 0.64
C ARG A 25 -12.66 -9.93 0.29
N LEU A 26 -12.64 -8.78 -0.37
CA LEU A 26 -13.82 -7.98 -0.73
C LEU A 26 -14.64 -7.43 0.44
N SER A 27 -14.17 -7.55 1.69
CA SER A 27 -14.79 -6.84 2.80
C SER A 27 -14.52 -5.33 2.72
N ARG A 28 -15.39 -4.53 3.37
CA ARG A 28 -15.20 -3.08 3.51
C ARG A 28 -13.80 -2.68 4.02
N PRO A 29 -13.24 -3.27 5.10
CA PRO A 29 -11.89 -2.92 5.55
C PRO A 29 -10.79 -3.38 4.57
N TRP A 30 -10.95 -4.53 3.92
CA TRP A 30 -10.00 -5.00 2.89
C TRP A 30 -9.90 -4.03 1.72
N SER A 31 -11.05 -3.52 1.27
CA SER A 31 -11.13 -2.54 0.19
C SER A 31 -10.51 -1.20 0.56
N ARG A 32 -10.72 -0.72 1.79
CA ARG A 32 -10.07 0.52 2.30
C ARG A 32 -8.55 0.45 2.25
N CYS A 33 -7.96 -0.71 2.55
CA CYS A 33 -6.50 -0.90 2.45
C CYS A 33 -5.94 -0.77 1.01
N LEU A 34 -6.79 -0.84 -0.02
CA LEU A 34 -6.43 -0.54 -1.40
C LEU A 34 -6.66 0.94 -1.75
N TYR A 35 -7.81 1.48 -1.36
CA TYR A 35 -8.20 2.85 -1.72
C TYR A 35 -7.37 3.92 -0.98
N ILE A 36 -7.05 3.73 0.29
CA ILE A 36 -6.26 4.70 1.07
C ILE A 36 -4.91 5.03 0.39
N PRO A 37 -4.07 4.04 0.02
CA PRO A 37 -2.84 4.25 -0.75
C PRO A 37 -3.03 5.03 -2.06
N ILE A 38 -4.09 4.73 -2.80
CA ILE A 38 -4.38 5.42 -4.07
C ILE A 38 -4.68 6.89 -3.81
N VAL A 39 -5.51 7.18 -2.80
CA VAL A 39 -5.83 8.57 -2.40
C VAL A 39 -4.58 9.28 -1.89
N ILE A 40 -3.75 8.63 -1.07
CA ILE A 40 -2.47 9.17 -0.60
C ILE A 40 -1.58 9.56 -1.79
N ASN A 41 -1.44 8.70 -2.79
CA ASN A 41 -0.64 9.02 -3.98
C ASN A 41 -1.19 10.23 -4.76
N ILE A 42 -2.50 10.32 -4.93
CA ILE A 42 -3.14 11.44 -5.64
C ILE A 42 -2.89 12.75 -4.88
N VAL A 43 -3.09 12.75 -3.56
CA VAL A 43 -2.90 13.91 -2.69
C VAL A 43 -1.41 14.29 -2.62
N ALA A 44 -0.53 13.33 -2.36
CA ALA A 44 0.92 13.57 -2.28
C ALA A 44 1.47 14.13 -3.59
N ARG A 45 1.05 13.56 -4.74
CA ARG A 45 1.43 14.06 -6.06
C ARG A 45 1.02 15.52 -6.25
N ARG A 46 -0.24 15.85 -5.96
CA ARG A 46 -0.80 17.17 -6.26
C ARG A 46 -0.39 18.27 -5.28
N PHE A 47 -0.28 17.94 -3.99
CA PHE A 47 -0.10 18.95 -2.94
C PHE A 47 1.30 18.98 -2.33
N VAL A 48 2.05 17.87 -2.37
CA VAL A 48 3.37 17.79 -1.72
C VAL A 48 4.49 17.89 -2.75
N LEU A 49 4.33 17.21 -3.89
CA LEU A 49 5.41 17.03 -4.87
C LEU A 49 5.23 17.88 -6.14
N ASP A 50 4.01 18.32 -6.43
CA ASP A 50 3.62 18.99 -7.68
C ASP A 50 4.17 18.29 -8.94
N TRP A 51 4.11 16.96 -8.94
CA TRP A 51 4.70 16.14 -10.00
C TRP A 51 3.75 15.90 -11.15
N GLU A 52 4.33 15.93 -12.36
CA GLU A 52 3.71 15.43 -13.57
C GLU A 52 3.32 13.95 -13.43
N TRP A 53 2.26 13.56 -14.13
CA TRP A 53 1.76 12.18 -14.10
C TRP A 53 2.81 11.14 -14.47
N GLN A 54 3.71 11.48 -15.40
CA GLN A 54 4.81 10.61 -15.84
C GLN A 54 5.77 10.30 -14.68
N THR A 55 6.19 11.33 -13.93
CA THR A 55 7.09 11.17 -12.78
C THR A 55 6.44 10.35 -11.67
N ALA A 56 5.16 10.61 -11.37
CA ALA A 56 4.43 9.81 -10.40
C ALA A 56 4.33 8.32 -10.83
N MET A 57 4.07 8.06 -12.10
CA MET A 57 3.95 6.72 -12.66
C MET A 57 5.27 5.94 -12.63
N VAL A 58 6.41 6.62 -12.65
CA VAL A 58 7.74 5.99 -12.55
C VAL A 58 8.16 5.77 -11.08
N TYR A 59 7.86 6.70 -10.18
CA TYR A 59 8.44 6.69 -8.82
C TYR A 59 7.45 6.33 -7.70
N LEU A 60 6.20 6.82 -7.75
CA LEU A 60 5.20 6.64 -6.70
C LEU A 60 4.40 5.35 -6.88
N TRP A 61 3.90 5.11 -8.10
CA TRP A 61 3.05 3.97 -8.40
C TRP A 61 3.78 2.63 -8.26
N PRO A 62 5.00 2.44 -8.81
CA PRO A 62 5.72 1.19 -8.64
C PRO A 62 6.11 0.96 -7.18
N ALA A 63 6.55 2.00 -6.46
CA ALA A 63 6.87 1.90 -5.04
C ALA A 63 5.66 1.46 -4.21
N THR A 64 4.48 2.03 -4.49
CA THR A 64 3.22 1.66 -3.82
C THR A 64 2.83 0.22 -4.13
N LEU A 65 2.94 -0.19 -5.40
CA LEU A 65 2.60 -1.55 -5.81
C LEU A 65 3.51 -2.58 -5.15
N ILE A 66 4.83 -2.32 -5.15
CA ILE A 66 5.83 -3.18 -4.50
C ILE A 66 5.55 -3.25 -2.99
N ALA A 67 5.25 -2.12 -2.35
CA ALA A 67 4.89 -2.07 -0.94
C ALA A 67 3.65 -2.91 -0.61
N HIS A 68 2.62 -2.86 -1.47
CA HIS A 68 1.40 -3.64 -1.29
C HIS A 68 1.63 -5.13 -1.46
N ILE A 69 2.38 -5.53 -2.48
CA ILE A 69 2.69 -6.93 -2.75
C ILE A 69 3.56 -7.49 -1.63
N LEU A 70 4.64 -6.78 -1.27
CA LEU A 70 5.59 -7.25 -0.27
C LEU A 70 4.98 -7.24 1.14
N GLY A 71 4.23 -6.19 1.47
CA GLY A 71 3.45 -6.11 2.70
C GLY A 71 2.45 -7.25 2.79
N GLY A 72 1.69 -7.52 1.72
CA GLY A 72 0.74 -8.63 1.67
C GLY A 72 1.43 -10.00 1.79
N PHE A 73 2.54 -10.20 1.09
CA PHE A 73 3.30 -11.44 1.19
C PHE A 73 3.78 -11.70 2.63
N LEU A 74 4.37 -10.70 3.28
CA LEU A 74 4.78 -10.81 4.68
C LEU A 74 3.56 -10.99 5.61
N GLY A 75 2.47 -10.26 5.38
CA GLY A 75 1.23 -10.38 6.15
C GLY A 75 0.63 -11.79 6.11
N THR A 76 0.76 -12.51 5.00
CA THR A 76 0.34 -13.93 4.91
C THR A 76 1.20 -14.85 5.76
N ARG A 77 2.51 -14.59 5.83
CA ARG A 77 3.44 -15.39 6.64
C ARG A 77 3.25 -15.20 8.14
N TYR A 78 2.81 -14.00 8.54
CA TYR A 78 2.55 -13.63 9.94
C TYR A 78 1.07 -13.70 10.32
N ARG A 79 0.20 -14.34 9.52
CA ARG A 79 -1.22 -14.45 9.83
C ARG A 79 -1.39 -15.30 11.10
N PRO A 80 -1.87 -14.74 12.22
CA PRO A 80 -2.09 -15.50 13.44
C PRO A 80 -3.14 -16.58 13.18
N ARG A 81 -2.90 -17.78 13.73
CA ARG A 81 -3.74 -18.98 13.55
C ARG A 81 -5.19 -18.79 14.00
N GLU A 82 -5.46 -17.81 14.87
CA GLU A 82 -6.79 -17.48 15.42
C GLU A 82 -7.88 -17.14 14.39
N GLN A 83 -7.52 -16.66 13.19
CA GLN A 83 -8.52 -16.39 12.14
C GLN A 83 -8.92 -17.61 11.33
N SER A 84 -8.33 -18.78 11.59
CA SER A 84 -8.72 -20.04 10.93
C SER A 84 -9.85 -20.79 11.64
N GLU A 85 -10.22 -20.39 12.85
CA GLU A 85 -11.25 -21.06 13.67
C GLU A 85 -12.62 -20.35 13.62
N ALA A 86 -12.70 -19.20 12.93
CA ALA A 86 -13.94 -18.41 12.78
C ALA A 86 -14.53 -18.43 11.36
N ASP A 87 -13.97 -19.26 10.45
CA ASP A 87 -14.50 -19.52 9.10
C ASP A 87 -15.25 -20.85 9.05
#